data_AF-A0A2D7RG17-F1
#
_entry.id   AF-A0A2D7RG17-F1
#
_cell.length_a   1.000
_cell.length_b   1.000
_cell.length_c   1.000
_cell.angle_alpha   90.00
_cell.angle_beta   90.00
_cell.angle_gamma   90.00
#
_symmetry.space_group_name_H-M   'P 1'
#
loop_
_entity.id
_entity.type
_entity.pdbx_description
1 polymer ?
#
loop_
_entity_poly.entity_id
_entity_poly.type
_entity_poly.pdbx_seq_one_letter_code
_entity_poly.pdbx_strand_id
1 'polypeptide(L)'
;MTDTGSKKQTGGKTMEPVETLVNSRVRRLAEYLKIDPEIAQELYYQSELWNSIDGLEHKARKEELEHLRSLRKALAKHSTKFEHQDVIQTTFRIDGFNLKKTLAHLEEQLDLMVGFGEAKMREQP
;
A
#
# COMPACT_ATOMS: atom_id res chain seq x y z
N MET A 1 -38.28 -4.98 -35.33
CA MET A 1 -37.09 -4.20 -35.72
C MET A 1 -37.30 -2.83 -35.11
N THR A 2 -36.64 -2.44 -34.04
CA THR A 2 -35.19 -2.31 -33.89
C THR A 2 -34.69 -2.75 -32.52
N ASP A 3 -33.54 -3.42 -32.58
CA ASP A 3 -32.58 -3.66 -31.51
C ASP A 3 -31.87 -2.35 -31.13
N THR A 4 -31.47 -2.21 -29.87
CA THR A 4 -30.13 -1.78 -29.42
C THR A 4 -30.14 -1.47 -27.93
N GLY A 5 -29.16 -2.02 -27.20
CA GLY A 5 -28.53 -1.27 -26.11
C GLY A 5 -28.59 -1.87 -24.71
N SER A 6 -28.05 -3.07 -24.54
CA SER A 6 -27.57 -3.58 -23.26
C SER A 6 -26.48 -2.68 -22.63
N LYS A 7 -26.47 -2.66 -21.29
CA LYS A 7 -25.36 -2.35 -20.36
C LYS A 7 -24.90 -0.89 -20.25
N LYS A 8 -25.26 -0.25 -19.12
CA LYS A 8 -24.32 0.63 -18.41
C LYS A 8 -23.75 -0.11 -17.21
N GLN A 9 -22.49 -0.48 -17.39
CA GLN A 9 -21.56 -0.99 -16.39
C GLN A 9 -21.55 -0.09 -15.16
N THR A 10 -21.67 -0.72 -14.00
CA THR A 10 -21.40 -0.19 -12.67
C THR A 10 -19.97 0.36 -12.60
N GLY A 11 -19.83 1.65 -12.85
CA GLY A 11 -18.66 2.44 -12.46
C GLY A 11 -18.88 3.03 -11.07
N GLY A 12 -19.14 2.18 -10.08
CA GLY A 12 -19.17 2.59 -8.68
C GLY A 12 -17.73 2.77 -8.21
N LYS A 13 -17.15 3.97 -8.40
CA LYS A 13 -16.10 4.42 -7.49
C LYS A 13 -16.82 4.53 -6.15
N THR A 14 -16.69 3.51 -5.31
CA THR A 14 -17.20 3.55 -3.93
C THR A 14 -16.49 4.72 -3.28
N MET A 15 -17.15 5.88 -3.33
CA MET A 15 -16.72 7.07 -2.65
C MET A 15 -16.88 6.71 -1.18
N GLU A 16 -15.76 6.39 -0.53
CA GLU A 16 -15.70 6.31 0.92
C GLU A 16 -16.52 7.48 1.46
N PRO A 17 -17.50 7.23 2.35
CA PRO A 17 -18.32 8.30 2.90
C PRO A 17 -17.37 9.40 3.39
N VAL A 18 -17.63 10.64 3.00
CA VAL A 18 -16.74 11.78 3.30
C VAL A 18 -16.47 11.85 4.81
N GLU A 19 -17.44 11.44 5.62
CA GLU A 19 -17.34 11.29 7.08
C GLU A 19 -16.28 10.27 7.53
N THR A 20 -16.17 9.10 6.87
CA THR A 20 -15.13 8.09 7.16
C THR A 20 -13.73 8.58 6.79
N LEU A 21 -13.59 9.27 5.65
CA LEU A 21 -12.32 9.84 5.23
C LEU A 21 -11.86 10.95 6.19
N VAL A 22 -12.76 11.85 6.56
CA VAL A 22 -12.51 12.91 7.56
C VAL A 22 -12.10 12.31 8.90
N ASN A 23 -12.80 11.28 9.39
CA ASN A 23 -12.45 10.62 10.65
C ASN A 23 -11.05 9.98 10.63
N SER A 24 -10.63 9.40 9.51
CA SER A 24 -9.27 8.84 9.39
C SER A 24 -8.17 9.91 9.41
N ARG A 25 -8.42 11.07 8.78
CA ARG A 25 -7.48 12.20 8.72
C ARG A 25 -7.35 12.91 10.07
N VAL A 26 -8.47 13.11 10.75
CA VAL A 26 -8.52 13.67 12.11
C VAL A 26 -7.77 12.76 13.08
N ARG A 27 -7.99 11.44 13.03
CA ARG A 27 -7.29 10.49 13.91
C ARG A 27 -5.77 10.50 13.69
N ARG A 28 -5.31 10.53 12.43
CA ARG A 28 -3.87 10.65 12.12
C ARG A 28 -3.26 11.97 12.57
N LEU A 29 -4.00 13.08 12.41
CA LEU A 29 -3.56 14.38 12.91
C LEU A 29 -3.40 14.37 14.43
N ALA A 30 -4.35 13.75 15.13
CA ALA A 30 -4.30 13.56 16.58
C ALA A 30 -3.08 12.74 17.02
N GLU A 31 -2.80 11.61 16.34
CA GLU A 31 -1.62 10.78 16.60
C GLU A 31 -0.31 11.54 16.37
N TYR A 32 -0.24 12.30 15.27
CA TYR A 32 0.96 13.05 14.90
C TYR A 32 1.27 14.18 15.89
N LEU A 33 0.27 14.99 16.22
CA LEU A 33 0.41 16.11 17.15
C LEU A 33 0.37 15.67 18.62
N LYS A 34 0.03 14.40 18.87
CA LYS A 34 -0.19 13.82 20.21
C LYS A 34 -1.22 14.62 21.02
N ILE A 35 -2.33 14.93 20.37
CA ILE A 35 -3.45 15.71 20.93
C ILE A 35 -4.73 14.90 20.93
N ASP A 36 -5.74 15.40 21.63
CA ASP A 36 -7.08 14.81 21.62
C ASP A 36 -7.69 14.83 20.20
N PRO A 37 -8.34 13.74 19.74
CA PRO A 37 -9.06 13.72 18.47
C PRO A 37 -10.07 14.85 18.25
N GLU A 38 -10.77 15.32 19.29
CA GLU A 38 -11.70 16.45 19.18
C GLU A 38 -10.95 17.76 18.90
N ILE A 39 -9.78 17.96 19.52
CA ILE A 39 -8.91 19.11 19.26
C ILE A 39 -8.32 19.01 17.85
N ALA A 40 -7.91 17.81 17.43
CA ALA A 40 -7.45 17.57 16.06
C ALA A 40 -8.56 17.83 15.03
N GLN A 41 -9.80 17.49 15.35
CA GLN A 41 -10.95 17.76 14.49
C GLN A 41 -11.16 19.26 14.31
N GLU A 42 -11.16 20.02 15.40
CA GLU A 42 -11.29 21.48 15.36
C GLU A 42 -10.14 22.12 14.56
N LEU A 43 -8.89 21.69 14.82
CA LEU A 43 -7.73 22.16 14.06
C LEU A 43 -7.82 21.80 12.58
N TYR A 44 -8.29 20.58 12.26
CA TYR A 44 -8.49 20.13 10.89
C TYR A 44 -9.50 21.00 10.15
N TYR A 45 -10.57 21.48 10.80
CA TYR A 45 -11.56 22.35 10.15
C TYR A 45 -11.15 23.83 10.13
N GLN A 46 -10.43 24.31 11.14
CA GLN A 46 -10.05 25.72 11.26
C GLN A 46 -8.85 26.12 10.42
N SER A 47 -7.95 25.17 10.13
CA SER A 47 -6.71 25.48 9.45
C SER A 47 -6.64 24.75 8.12
N GLU A 48 -6.04 25.38 7.12
CA GLU A 48 -5.69 24.74 5.84
C GLU A 48 -4.67 23.58 6.00
N LEU A 49 -4.50 23.04 7.22
CA LEU A 49 -3.68 21.88 7.57
C LEU A 49 -4.05 20.63 6.78
N TRP A 50 -5.24 20.53 6.18
CA TRP A 50 -5.54 19.45 5.24
C TRP A 50 -4.51 19.34 4.11
N ASN A 51 -4.00 20.46 3.58
CA ASN A 51 -2.94 20.47 2.58
C ASN A 51 -1.60 19.93 3.15
N SER A 52 -1.31 20.25 4.41
CA SER A 52 -0.13 19.75 5.11
C SER A 52 -0.22 18.25 5.38
N ILE A 53 -1.40 17.75 5.75
CA ILE A 53 -1.68 16.33 5.98
C ILE A 53 -1.59 15.56 4.66
N ASP A 54 -2.20 16.05 3.57
CA ASP A 54 -2.10 15.43 2.25
C ASP A 54 -0.64 15.35 1.78
N GLY A 55 0.16 16.38 2.03
CA GLY A 55 1.61 16.38 1.78
C GLY A 55 2.39 15.38 2.64
N LEU A 56 2.05 15.24 3.91
CA LEU A 56 2.65 14.25 4.82
C LEU A 56 2.30 12.82 4.39
N GLU A 57 1.04 12.57 4.03
CA GLU A 57 0.62 11.27 3.54
C GLU A 57 1.31 10.92 2.22
N HIS A 58 1.43 11.89 1.31
CA HIS A 58 2.17 11.69 0.06
C HIS A 58 3.65 11.34 0.34
N LYS A 59 4.28 12.03 1.29
CA LYS A 59 5.66 11.71 1.72
C LYS A 59 5.76 10.30 2.31
N ALA A 60 4.86 9.93 3.24
CA ALA A 60 4.85 8.61 3.85
C ALA A 60 4.64 7.49 2.81
N ARG A 61 3.68 7.68 1.88
CA ARG A 61 3.44 6.74 0.76
C ARG A 61 4.68 6.60 -0.14
N LYS A 62 5.39 7.70 -0.40
CA LYS A 62 6.63 7.67 -1.18
C LYS A 62 7.74 6.91 -0.44
N GLU A 63 7.92 7.14 0.85
CA GLU A 63 8.90 6.43 1.69
C GLU A 63 8.60 4.93 1.75
N GLU A 64 7.35 4.55 1.93
CA GLU A 64 6.90 3.16 1.90
C GLU A 64 7.19 2.50 0.54
N LEU A 65 6.91 3.22 -0.56
CA LEU A 65 7.22 2.72 -1.90
C LEU A 65 8.73 2.52 -2.12
N GLU A 66 9.58 3.43 -1.62
CA GLU A 66 11.04 3.26 -1.69
C GLU A 66 11.53 2.07 -0.84
N HIS A 67 10.92 1.82 0.32
CA HIS A 67 11.20 0.63 1.11
C HIS A 67 10.81 -0.64 0.37
N LEU A 68 9.63 -0.69 -0.25
CA LEU A 68 9.17 -1.84 -1.04
C LEU A 68 10.08 -2.09 -2.25
N ARG A 69 10.53 -1.04 -2.95
CA ARG A 69 11.52 -1.14 -4.04
C ARG A 69 12.85 -1.70 -3.55
N SER A 70 13.32 -1.22 -2.39
CA SER A 70 14.55 -1.69 -1.76
C SER A 70 14.45 -3.17 -1.37
N LEU A 71 13.32 -3.57 -0.78
CA LEU A 71 13.05 -4.95 -0.41
C LEU A 71 12.97 -5.87 -1.63
N ARG A 72 12.27 -5.45 -2.69
CA ARG A 72 12.22 -6.16 -3.98
C ARG A 72 13.63 -6.39 -4.54
N LYS A 73 14.46 -5.34 -4.55
CA LYS A 73 15.85 -5.42 -5.04
C LYS A 73 16.72 -6.35 -4.18
N ALA A 74 16.56 -6.28 -2.86
CA ALA A 74 17.26 -7.16 -1.94
C ALA A 74 16.84 -8.62 -2.17
N LEU A 75 15.54 -8.89 -2.26
CA LEU A 75 15.03 -10.25 -2.48
C LEU A 75 15.57 -10.83 -3.79
N ALA A 76 15.49 -10.10 -4.92
CA ALA A 76 16.02 -10.56 -6.20
C ALA A 76 17.55 -10.80 -6.17
N LYS A 77 18.31 -9.99 -5.43
CA LYS A 77 19.76 -10.16 -5.28
C LYS A 77 20.12 -11.43 -4.49
N HIS A 78 19.28 -11.80 -3.53
CA HIS A 78 19.59 -12.86 -2.58
C HIS A 78 18.85 -14.18 -2.89
N SER A 79 17.75 -14.16 -3.65
CA SER A 79 16.93 -15.34 -3.97
C SER A 79 17.73 -16.43 -4.67
N THR A 80 18.57 -16.06 -5.64
CA THR A 80 19.49 -16.98 -6.33
C THR A 80 20.46 -17.71 -5.39
N LYS A 81 20.86 -17.11 -4.27
CA LYS A 81 21.75 -17.76 -3.29
C LYS A 81 21.04 -18.89 -2.54
N PHE A 82 19.74 -18.77 -2.33
CA PHE A 82 18.93 -19.78 -1.67
C PHE A 82 18.56 -20.94 -2.60
N GLU A 83 18.55 -20.72 -3.92
CA GLU A 83 18.33 -21.81 -4.89
C GLU A 83 19.49 -22.80 -4.95
N HIS A 84 20.72 -22.36 -4.67
CA HIS A 84 21.93 -23.17 -4.82
C HIS A 84 22.42 -23.81 -3.51
N GLN A 85 21.79 -23.50 -2.37
CA GLN A 85 22.19 -24.02 -1.07
C GLN A 85 21.31 -25.19 -0.62
N ASP A 86 21.80 -26.41 -0.90
CA ASP A 86 21.13 -27.67 -0.57
C ASP A 86 20.79 -27.80 0.92
N VAL A 87 21.67 -27.34 1.81
CA VAL A 87 21.43 -27.43 3.26
C VAL A 87 20.20 -26.59 3.65
N ILE A 88 20.09 -25.35 3.15
CA ILE A 88 18.96 -24.48 3.49
C ILE A 88 17.67 -25.03 2.88
N GLN A 89 17.70 -25.45 1.62
CA GLN A 89 16.54 -26.10 0.98
C GLN A 89 16.09 -27.34 1.76
N THR A 90 17.05 -28.15 2.22
CA THR A 90 16.77 -29.37 2.99
C THR A 90 16.17 -29.04 4.35
N THR A 91 16.71 -28.08 5.09
CA THR A 91 16.17 -27.67 6.40
C THR A 91 14.73 -27.19 6.28
N PHE A 92 14.42 -26.28 5.35
CA PHE A 92 13.04 -25.83 5.15
C PHE A 92 12.11 -26.98 4.75
N ARG A 93 12.59 -27.92 3.93
CA ARG A 93 11.80 -29.09 3.54
C ARG A 93 11.51 -30.03 4.71
N ILE A 94 12.45 -30.22 5.64
CA ILE A 94 12.24 -30.98 6.88
C ILE A 94 11.13 -30.34 7.70
N ASP A 95 11.09 -29.02 7.76
CA ASP A 95 10.05 -28.25 8.47
C ASP A 95 8.72 -28.16 7.69
N GLY A 96 8.59 -28.86 6.56
CA GLY A 96 7.37 -28.88 5.74
C GLY A 96 7.19 -27.66 4.83
N PHE A 97 8.20 -26.80 4.71
CA PHE A 97 8.17 -25.62 3.85
C PHE A 97 8.90 -25.86 2.52
N ASN A 98 8.32 -25.31 1.45
CA ASN A 98 9.00 -25.24 0.15
C ASN A 98 9.58 -23.84 -0.03
N LEU A 99 10.86 -23.69 0.34
CA LEU A 99 11.56 -22.40 0.30
C LEU A 99 11.49 -21.75 -1.08
N LYS A 100 11.69 -22.52 -2.16
CA LYS A 100 11.62 -21.99 -3.53
C LYS A 100 10.24 -21.41 -3.85
N LYS A 101 9.17 -22.14 -3.51
CA LYS A 101 7.79 -21.68 -3.72
C LYS A 101 7.48 -20.44 -2.87
N THR A 102 7.93 -20.41 -1.63
CA THR A 102 7.73 -19.26 -0.73
C THR A 102 8.45 -18.02 -1.24
N LEU A 103 9.70 -18.14 -1.69
CA LEU A 103 10.45 -17.02 -2.26
C LEU A 103 9.80 -16.49 -3.53
N ALA A 104 9.41 -17.36 -4.46
CA ALA A 104 8.72 -16.96 -5.68
C ALA A 104 7.40 -16.23 -5.40
N HIS A 105 6.62 -16.72 -4.43
CA HIS A 105 5.37 -16.06 -4.03
C HIS A 105 5.62 -14.67 -3.42
N LEU A 106 6.67 -14.54 -2.59
CA LEU A 106 7.04 -13.25 -2.00
C LEU A 106 7.53 -12.25 -3.06
N GLU A 107 8.30 -12.70 -4.05
CA GLU A 107 8.71 -11.87 -5.20
C GLU A 107 7.49 -11.36 -5.98
N GLU A 108 6.53 -12.22 -6.28
CA GLU A 108 5.29 -11.85 -6.96
C GLU A 108 4.47 -10.83 -6.16
N GLN A 109 4.31 -11.05 -4.85
CA GLN A 109 3.58 -10.13 -3.98
C GLN A 109 4.24 -8.74 -3.93
N LEU A 110 5.57 -8.68 -3.82
CA LEU A 110 6.31 -7.42 -3.81
C LEU A 110 6.20 -6.69 -5.14
N ASP A 111 6.24 -7.41 -6.27
CA ASP A 111 6.06 -6.83 -7.59
C ASP A 111 4.67 -6.20 -7.75
N LEU A 112 3.63 -6.88 -7.26
CA LEU A 112 2.26 -6.35 -7.24
C LEU A 112 2.14 -5.11 -6.35
N MET A 113 2.72 -5.14 -5.14
CA MET A 113 2.67 -4.03 -4.19
C MET A 113 3.39 -2.78 -4.72
N VAL A 114 4.60 -2.96 -5.30
CA VAL A 114 5.36 -1.88 -5.92
C VAL A 114 4.59 -1.33 -7.12
N GLY A 115 4.08 -2.19 -8.00
CA GLY A 115 3.32 -1.77 -9.18
C GLY A 115 2.04 -0.99 -8.81
N PHE A 116 1.32 -1.45 -7.79
CA PHE A 116 0.16 -0.74 -7.25
C PHE A 116 0.54 0.63 -6.66
N GLY A 117 1.60 0.67 -5.84
CA GLY A 117 2.10 1.92 -5.27
C GLY A 117 2.50 2.94 -6.34
N GLU A 118 3.20 2.49 -7.39
CA GLU A 118 3.58 3.33 -8.53
C GLU A 118 2.39 3.85 -9.33
N ALA A 119 1.35 3.02 -9.52
CA ALA A 119 0.10 3.48 -10.12
C ALA A 119 -0.57 4.55 -9.26
N LYS A 120 -0.66 4.34 -7.95
CA LYS A 120 -1.28 5.29 -7.01
C LYS A 120 -0.55 6.62 -6.90
N MET A 121 0.78 6.62 -7.00
CA MET A 121 1.57 7.86 -7.02
C MET A 121 1.42 8.66 -8.32
N ARG A 122 1.05 8.01 -9.44
CA ARG A 122 0.75 8.70 -10.72
C ARG A 122 -0.67 9.26 -10.80
N GLU A 123 -1.60 8.69 -10.04
CA GLU A 123 -3.00 9.15 -9.96
C GLU A 123 -3.18 10.38 -9.05
N GLN A 124 -2.16 10.76 -8.26
CA GLN A 124 -2.17 11.95 -7.41
C GLN A 124 -1.56 13.13 -8.18
N PRO A 125 -2.32 14.22 -8.43
CA PRO A 125 -1.84 15.42 -9.11
C PRO A 125 -0.87 16.25 -8.25
#